data_AF-A0A954Q0S2-F1
#
_entry.id   AF-A0A954Q0S2-F1
#
_cell.length_a   1.000
_cell.length_b   1.000
_cell.length_c   1.000
_cell.angle_alpha   90.00
_cell.angle_beta   90.00
_cell.angle_gamma   90.00
#
_symmetry.space_group_name_H-M   'P 1'
#
loop_
_entity.id
_entity.type
_entity.pdbx_description
1 polymer ?
#
loop_
_entity_poly.entity_id
_entity_poly.type
_entity_poly.pdbx_seq_one_letter_code
_entity_poly.pdbx_strand_id
1 'polypeptide(L)'
;SDLLMQFPVNESTGQRERFVVVDFATRLYIPYHPSDIMMFGTTADLLTYWSPGLCGPEITFEVCEQFGEMLQQPTPEVVLCRSYLQRTGTRVTGDLNQWWRMLADRFVVIDRDMIDLFWPKYNYNVDQRLGMLWDNGNMALCHFAQWMQIYSRGVMPSVTLDQLRRQNVHDPLERDQSDAAAA
;
A
#
# COMPACT_ATOMS: atom_id res chain seq x y z
N SER A 1 13.54 -11.49 -18.64
CA SER A 1 12.84 -10.29 -19.16
C SER A 1 12.77 -9.28 -18.03
N ASP A 2 12.90 -7.99 -18.33
CA ASP A 2 12.80 -6.91 -17.33
C ASP A 2 11.37 -6.83 -16.77
N LEU A 3 11.24 -6.60 -15.45
CA LEU A 3 9.96 -6.50 -14.75
C LEU A 3 9.16 -5.28 -15.19
N LEU A 4 9.84 -4.13 -15.37
CA LEU A 4 9.19 -2.86 -15.74
C LEU A 4 8.66 -2.88 -17.17
N MET A 5 9.30 -3.63 -18.07
CA MET A 5 8.80 -3.85 -19.43
C MET A 5 7.55 -4.74 -19.47
N GLN A 6 7.39 -5.66 -18.51
CA GLN A 6 6.23 -6.55 -18.44
C GLN A 6 5.00 -5.86 -17.86
N PHE A 7 5.22 -4.84 -17.03
CA PHE A 7 4.17 -4.08 -16.36
C PHE A 7 4.31 -2.59 -16.67
N PRO A 8 3.97 -2.17 -17.91
CA PRO A 8 4.14 -0.78 -18.30
C PRO A 8 3.22 0.15 -17.50
N VAL A 9 3.67 1.39 -17.34
CA VAL A 9 2.84 2.47 -16.78
C VAL A 9 1.87 2.98 -17.84
N ASN A 10 0.72 3.50 -17.42
CA ASN A 10 -0.19 4.20 -18.33
C ASN A 10 0.35 5.60 -18.63
N GLU A 11 0.56 5.96 -19.89
CA GLU A 11 1.14 7.26 -20.28
C GLU A 11 0.38 8.47 -19.75
N SER A 12 -0.94 8.35 -19.54
CA SER A 12 -1.78 9.42 -18.99
C SER A 12 -1.43 9.82 -17.55
N THR A 13 -0.64 9.00 -16.87
CA THR A 13 -0.25 9.19 -15.48
C THR A 13 0.83 10.26 -15.30
N GLY A 14 1.58 10.60 -16.36
CA GLY A 14 2.75 11.49 -16.30
C GLY A 14 3.97 10.88 -15.60
N GLN A 15 3.92 9.60 -15.25
CA GLN A 15 5.03 8.82 -14.69
C GLN A 15 5.72 8.06 -15.83
N ARG A 16 7.06 7.91 -15.78
CA ARG A 16 7.81 7.26 -16.87
C ARG A 16 7.80 5.74 -16.78
N GLU A 17 8.01 5.22 -15.57
CA GLU A 17 7.90 3.80 -15.25
C GLU A 17 7.27 3.63 -13.88
N ARG A 18 6.60 2.50 -13.66
CA ARG A 18 6.02 2.19 -12.34
C ARG A 18 7.12 2.11 -11.29
N PHE A 19 6.78 2.49 -10.07
CA PHE A 19 7.66 2.21 -8.94
C PHE A 19 7.57 0.74 -8.55
N VAL A 20 8.69 0.05 -8.47
CA VAL A 20 8.76 -1.26 -7.82
C VAL A 20 8.92 -1.02 -6.31
N VAL A 21 7.99 -1.57 -5.53
CA VAL A 21 8.01 -1.52 -4.06
C VAL A 21 7.84 -2.91 -3.50
N VAL A 22 8.29 -3.13 -2.27
CA VAL A 22 8.09 -4.41 -1.58
C VAL A 22 6.75 -4.47 -0.88
N ASP A 23 6.18 -5.67 -0.77
CA ASP A 23 4.95 -5.96 -0.01
C ASP A 23 5.05 -5.50 1.45
N PHE A 24 6.23 -5.64 2.03
CA PHE A 24 6.52 -5.26 3.41
C PHE A 24 6.34 -3.76 3.63
N ALA A 25 5.35 -3.40 4.46
CA ALA A 25 4.87 -2.03 4.69
C ALA A 25 4.12 -1.38 3.51
N THR A 26 3.79 -2.11 2.44
CA THR A 26 2.77 -1.70 1.47
C THR A 26 1.41 -2.18 1.95
N ARG A 27 0.50 -1.27 2.33
CA ARG A 27 -0.77 -1.63 3.01
C ARG A 27 -1.95 -1.65 2.05
N LEU A 28 -2.77 -2.70 2.12
CA LEU A 28 -4.00 -2.80 1.31
C LEU A 28 -5.08 -1.83 1.77
N TYR A 29 -5.22 -1.63 3.08
CA TYR A 29 -6.37 -0.92 3.66
C TYR A 29 -6.04 0.46 4.26
N ILE A 30 -4.79 0.91 4.11
CA ILE A 30 -4.38 2.28 4.44
C ILE A 30 -4.16 3.00 3.11
N PRO A 31 -5.04 3.93 2.71
CA PRO A 31 -4.92 4.63 1.44
C PRO A 31 -3.57 5.33 1.29
N TYR A 32 -2.95 5.15 0.12
CA TYR A 32 -1.69 5.79 -0.27
C TYR A 32 -0.49 5.41 0.60
N HIS A 33 -0.44 4.18 1.09
CA HIS A 33 0.65 3.69 1.93
C HIS A 33 1.51 2.64 1.20
N PRO A 34 2.29 3.02 0.16
CA PRO A 34 3.32 2.15 -0.40
C PRO A 34 4.50 2.05 0.58
N SER A 35 5.26 0.95 0.50
CA SER A 35 6.50 0.79 1.24
C SER A 35 7.55 1.81 0.80
N ASP A 36 8.26 2.36 1.76
CA ASP A 36 9.40 3.27 1.58
C ASP A 36 10.75 2.58 1.87
N ILE A 37 10.72 1.32 2.31
CA ILE A 37 11.89 0.49 2.63
C ILE A 37 12.69 0.19 1.36
N MET A 38 11.99 -0.09 0.27
CA MET A 38 12.56 -0.31 -1.05
C MET A 38 11.63 0.30 -2.08
N MET A 39 12.18 1.22 -2.88
CA MET A 39 11.48 1.87 -3.98
C MET A 39 12.45 2.03 -5.15
N PHE A 40 12.12 1.41 -6.28
CA PHE A 40 12.91 1.45 -7.50
C PHE A 40 12.09 2.02 -8.65
N GLY A 41 12.70 2.81 -9.52
CA GLY A 41 12.07 3.43 -10.67
C GLY A 41 13.02 4.42 -11.34
N THR A 42 12.52 5.21 -12.28
CA THR A 42 13.37 6.20 -12.96
C THR A 42 13.82 7.29 -11.99
N THR A 43 15.03 7.83 -12.19
CA THR A 43 15.55 8.95 -11.39
C THR A 43 14.60 10.15 -11.39
N ALA A 44 13.95 10.43 -12.53
CA ALA A 44 13.02 11.54 -12.65
C ALA A 44 11.76 11.34 -11.79
N ASP A 45 11.18 10.14 -11.82
CA ASP A 45 10.01 9.80 -11.02
C ASP A 45 10.35 9.79 -9.52
N LEU A 46 11.50 9.21 -9.14
CA LEU A 46 11.96 9.17 -7.76
C LEU A 46 12.26 10.57 -7.20
N LEU A 47 12.95 11.43 -7.96
CA LEU A 47 13.18 12.82 -7.55
C LEU A 47 11.87 13.55 -7.34
N THR A 48 10.86 13.27 -8.17
CA THR A 48 9.52 13.78 -7.94
C THR A 48 8.99 13.23 -6.63
N TYR A 49 8.87 11.90 -6.46
CA TYR A 49 8.31 11.26 -5.27
C TYR A 49 8.88 11.80 -3.95
N TRP A 50 10.22 11.82 -3.85
CA TRP A 50 10.96 12.16 -2.62
C TRP A 50 11.17 13.66 -2.38
N SER A 51 10.54 14.52 -3.18
CA SER A 51 10.62 15.99 -3.00
C SER A 51 9.27 16.63 -2.63
N PRO A 52 8.57 16.18 -1.56
CA PRO A 52 7.45 16.94 -1.04
C PRO A 52 7.92 18.28 -0.45
N GLY A 53 7.00 19.21 -0.24
CA GLY A 53 7.28 20.38 0.60
C GLY A 53 7.59 19.95 2.04
N LEU A 54 8.42 20.73 2.74
CA LEU A 54 8.71 20.48 4.15
C LEU A 54 7.43 20.60 4.98
N CYS A 55 7.25 19.63 5.87
CA CYS A 55 6.19 19.66 6.89
C CYS A 55 6.61 20.59 8.03
N GLY A 56 5.67 21.38 8.55
CA GLY A 56 5.93 22.22 9.72
C GLY A 56 5.78 21.43 11.03
N PRO A 57 6.16 22.05 12.17
CA PRO A 57 6.10 21.42 13.50
C PRO A 57 4.69 21.06 13.98
N GLU A 58 3.65 21.55 13.29
CA GLU A 58 2.24 21.24 13.56
C GLU A 58 1.84 19.80 13.17
N ILE A 59 2.60 19.17 12.28
CA ILE A 59 2.35 17.78 11.88
C ILE A 59 2.92 16.87 12.97
N THR A 60 2.00 16.32 13.77
CA THR A 60 2.31 15.38 14.85
C THR A 60 1.72 14.02 14.52
N PHE A 61 2.29 12.98 15.13
CA PHE A 61 1.84 11.60 14.98
C PHE A 61 1.52 11.04 16.36
N GLU A 62 0.38 10.39 16.47
CA GLU A 62 -0.06 9.72 17.68
C GLU A 62 -0.22 8.21 17.43
N VAL A 63 0.05 7.43 18.47
CA VAL A 63 -0.27 6.00 18.45
C VAL A 63 -1.77 5.87 18.71
N CYS A 64 -2.50 5.36 17.72
CA CYS A 64 -3.95 5.19 17.79
C CYS A 64 -4.33 3.74 18.10
N GLU A 65 -5.35 3.54 18.94
CA GLU A 65 -5.94 2.23 19.17
C GLU A 65 -6.98 1.87 18.10
N GLN A 66 -7.76 2.85 17.64
CA GLN A 66 -8.78 2.65 16.62
C GLN A 66 -8.20 2.85 15.22
N PHE A 67 -8.59 1.96 14.30
CA PHE A 67 -8.15 2.02 12.91
C PHE A 67 -8.61 3.32 12.23
N GLY A 68 -9.82 3.79 12.52
CA GLY A 68 -10.35 5.04 11.99
C GLY A 68 -9.51 6.26 12.34
N GLU A 69 -8.98 6.32 13.56
CA GLU A 69 -8.09 7.40 14.04
C GLU A 69 -6.72 7.30 13.37
N MET A 70 -6.17 6.08 13.26
CA MET A 70 -4.91 5.82 12.57
C MET A 70 -4.96 6.29 11.11
N LEU A 71 -6.08 6.08 10.41
CA LEU A 71 -6.26 6.54 9.02
C LEU A 71 -6.21 8.08 8.87
N GLN A 72 -6.41 8.83 9.95
CA GLN A 72 -6.28 10.29 9.93
C GLN A 72 -4.84 10.76 10.19
N GLN A 73 -3.96 9.86 10.65
CA GLN A 73 -2.59 10.22 10.98
C GLN A 73 -1.79 10.53 9.70
N PRO A 74 -1.01 11.62 9.69
CA PRO A 74 -0.17 11.99 8.55
C PRO A 74 1.14 11.18 8.56
N THR A 75 1.05 9.85 8.41
CA THR A 75 2.26 9.02 8.38
C THR A 75 3.16 9.41 7.21
N PRO A 76 4.50 9.33 7.34
CA PRO A 76 5.43 9.75 6.31
C PRO A 76 5.14 9.13 4.93
N GLU A 77 4.84 7.84 4.89
CA GLU A 77 4.53 7.07 3.67
C GLU A 77 3.30 7.66 2.96
N VAL A 78 2.24 7.93 3.72
CA VAL A 78 0.98 8.50 3.21
C VAL A 78 1.20 9.94 2.72
N VAL A 79 1.95 10.75 3.47
CA VAL A 79 2.26 12.13 3.08
C VAL A 79 3.07 12.18 1.79
N LEU A 80 4.11 11.35 1.68
CA LEU A 80 4.96 11.26 0.49
C LEU A 80 4.16 10.82 -0.74
N CYS A 81 3.41 9.72 -0.63
CA CYS A 81 2.63 9.19 -1.74
C CYS A 81 1.54 10.18 -2.20
N ARG A 82 0.79 10.77 -1.26
CA ARG A 82 -0.23 11.77 -1.58
C ARG A 82 0.37 13.00 -2.26
N SER A 83 1.50 13.50 -1.76
CA SER A 83 2.20 14.64 -2.36
C SER A 83 2.65 14.34 -3.79
N TYR A 84 3.20 13.15 -4.03
CA TYR A 84 3.57 12.70 -5.37
C TYR A 84 2.37 12.63 -6.31
N LEU A 85 1.28 11.99 -5.89
CA LEU A 85 0.06 11.86 -6.68
C LEU A 85 -0.53 13.24 -7.04
N GLN A 86 -0.57 14.17 -6.09
CA GLN A 86 -1.05 15.54 -6.33
C GLN A 86 -0.17 16.29 -7.34
N ARG A 87 1.16 16.21 -7.20
CA ARG A 87 2.10 16.88 -8.12
C ARG A 87 2.12 16.27 -9.51
N THR A 88 1.70 15.01 -9.65
CA THR A 88 1.50 14.33 -10.94
C THR A 88 0.06 14.46 -11.46
N GLY A 89 -0.73 15.38 -10.91
CA GLY A 89 -2.06 15.75 -11.42
C GLY A 89 -3.22 14.88 -10.93
N THR A 90 -2.98 13.96 -9.99
CA THR A 90 -4.02 13.09 -9.42
C THR A 90 -4.73 13.80 -8.27
N ARG A 91 -6.06 13.89 -8.34
CA ARG A 91 -6.88 14.35 -7.22
C ARG A 91 -7.07 13.22 -6.20
N VAL A 92 -6.41 13.34 -5.06
CA VAL A 92 -6.47 12.39 -3.95
C VAL A 92 -7.80 12.54 -3.18
N THR A 93 -8.56 11.45 -3.02
CA THR A 93 -9.89 11.42 -2.38
C THR A 93 -9.90 10.78 -0.99
N GLY A 94 -8.93 9.92 -0.66
CA GLY A 94 -8.92 9.17 0.60
C GLY A 94 -9.68 7.85 0.57
N ASP A 95 -10.19 7.40 -0.58
CA ASP A 95 -10.98 6.17 -0.67
C ASP A 95 -10.15 4.94 -1.10
N LEU A 96 -10.54 3.75 -0.63
CA LEU A 96 -9.84 2.50 -0.92
C LEU A 96 -9.86 2.14 -2.41
N ASN A 97 -10.97 2.40 -3.11
CA ASN A 97 -11.06 2.08 -4.53
C ASN A 97 -10.08 2.91 -5.35
N GLN A 98 -9.94 4.21 -5.05
CA GLN A 98 -8.92 5.05 -5.64
C GLN A 98 -7.53 4.55 -5.26
N TRP A 99 -7.31 4.20 -3.98
CA TRP A 99 -6.02 3.65 -3.56
C TRP A 99 -5.62 2.41 -4.37
N TRP A 100 -6.49 1.41 -4.49
CA TRP A 100 -6.18 0.20 -5.24
C TRP A 100 -5.95 0.47 -6.73
N ARG A 101 -6.71 1.39 -7.35
CA ARG A 101 -6.43 1.85 -8.72
C ARG A 101 -5.05 2.49 -8.80
N MET A 102 -4.70 3.38 -7.90
CA MET A 102 -3.38 4.02 -7.89
C MET A 102 -2.26 3.01 -7.64
N LEU A 103 -2.46 2.03 -6.76
CA LEU A 103 -1.54 0.93 -6.54
C LEU A 103 -1.31 0.13 -7.83
N ALA A 104 -2.39 -0.14 -8.57
CA ALA A 104 -2.37 -0.82 -9.85
C ALA A 104 -2.01 0.04 -11.06
N ASP A 105 -1.90 1.37 -10.94
CA ASP A 105 -1.51 2.26 -12.05
C ASP A 105 -0.08 2.79 -11.91
N ARG A 106 0.38 2.97 -10.67
CA ARG A 106 1.62 3.69 -10.34
C ARG A 106 2.73 2.80 -9.81
N PHE A 107 2.38 1.63 -9.28
CA PHE A 107 3.30 0.74 -8.59
C PHE A 107 3.29 -0.68 -9.20
N VAL A 108 4.36 -1.42 -8.92
CA VAL A 108 4.47 -2.87 -8.97
C VAL A 108 4.88 -3.33 -7.58
N VAL A 109 4.06 -4.14 -6.92
CA VAL A 109 4.37 -4.63 -5.58
C VAL A 109 4.96 -6.02 -5.69
N ILE A 110 6.21 -6.20 -5.26
CA ILE A 110 6.89 -7.50 -5.23
C ILE A 110 6.96 -8.04 -3.81
N ASP A 111 6.94 -9.36 -3.64
CA ASP A 111 7.11 -9.94 -2.31
C ASP A 111 8.56 -9.79 -1.88
N ARG A 112 8.80 -9.43 -0.62
CA ARG A 112 10.14 -9.33 -0.03
C ARG A 112 10.96 -10.62 -0.22
N ASP A 113 10.30 -11.77 -0.27
CA ASP A 113 10.90 -13.09 -0.55
C ASP A 113 11.43 -13.24 -1.98
N MET A 114 10.91 -12.47 -2.95
CA MET A 114 11.40 -12.53 -4.34
C MET A 114 12.81 -11.96 -4.49
N ILE A 115 13.28 -11.18 -3.51
CA ILE A 115 14.59 -10.52 -3.52
C ILE A 115 15.42 -10.85 -2.26
N ASP A 116 15.01 -11.88 -1.50
CA ASP A 116 15.66 -12.27 -0.24
C ASP A 116 15.85 -11.08 0.73
N LEU A 117 14.89 -10.15 0.79
CA LEU A 117 15.01 -8.97 1.64
C LEU A 117 14.96 -9.38 3.12
N PHE A 118 16.07 -9.15 3.81
CA PHE A 118 16.21 -9.40 5.24
C PHE A 118 16.19 -8.07 6.03
N TRP A 119 15.20 -7.90 6.93
CA TRP A 119 15.01 -6.66 7.70
C TRP A 119 14.78 -6.92 9.21
N PRO A 120 15.84 -7.21 10.00
CA PRO A 120 15.72 -7.66 11.39
C PRO A 120 15.44 -6.55 12.42
N LYS A 121 14.90 -5.40 12.01
CA LYS A 121 14.74 -4.22 12.88
C LYS A 121 13.70 -4.41 14.01
N TYR A 122 12.68 -5.24 13.78
CA TYR A 122 11.53 -5.39 14.69
C TYR A 122 11.30 -6.82 15.16
N ASN A 123 11.79 -7.81 14.41
CA ASN A 123 11.72 -9.21 14.77
C ASN A 123 12.83 -9.98 14.04
N TYR A 124 13.52 -10.88 14.75
CA TYR A 124 14.53 -11.77 14.17
C TYR A 124 13.92 -13.07 13.63
N ASN A 125 12.62 -13.31 13.84
CA ASN A 125 11.94 -14.49 13.31
C ASN A 125 11.89 -14.40 11.78
N VAL A 126 12.74 -15.21 11.14
CA VAL A 126 12.95 -15.30 9.69
C VAL A 126 11.79 -16.00 8.98
N ASP A 127 10.91 -16.71 9.70
CA ASP A 127 9.80 -17.44 9.07
C ASP A 127 8.65 -16.51 8.69
N GLN A 128 8.71 -16.06 7.43
CA GLN A 128 7.79 -15.11 6.84
C GLN A 128 6.37 -15.65 6.69
N ARG A 129 6.19 -16.98 6.75
CA ARG A 129 4.87 -17.63 6.73
C ARG A 129 4.06 -17.32 7.98
N LEU A 130 4.73 -17.05 9.11
CA LEU A 130 4.06 -16.59 10.32
C LEU A 130 3.55 -15.15 10.17
N GLY A 131 4.20 -14.34 9.31
CA GLY A 131 3.75 -13.00 8.94
C GLY A 131 2.39 -13.00 8.24
N MET A 132 2.12 -13.99 7.39
CA MET A 132 0.86 -14.12 6.65
C MET A 132 -0.37 -14.31 7.55
N LEU A 133 -0.19 -14.74 8.81
CA LEU A 133 -1.30 -14.82 9.77
C LEU A 133 -1.78 -13.41 10.18
N TRP A 134 -0.87 -12.43 10.19
CA TRP A 134 -1.16 -11.02 10.50
C TRP A 134 -1.73 -10.26 9.29
N ASP A 135 -1.66 -10.85 8.10
CA ASP A 135 -2.21 -10.30 6.86
C ASP A 135 -3.72 -10.53 6.71
N ASN A 136 -4.37 -11.15 7.71
CA ASN A 136 -5.82 -11.35 7.74
C ASN A 136 -6.59 -10.20 8.44
N GLY A 137 -5.92 -9.09 8.76
CA GLY A 137 -6.53 -7.97 9.48
C GLY A 137 -6.58 -6.66 8.69
N ASN A 138 -7.07 -5.61 9.35
CA ASN A 138 -7.11 -4.26 8.77
C ASN A 138 -5.71 -3.66 8.46
N MET A 139 -4.64 -4.31 8.91
CA MET A 139 -3.25 -3.98 8.60
C MET A 139 -2.65 -4.82 7.45
N ALA A 140 -3.46 -5.56 6.70
CA ALA A 140 -2.97 -6.47 5.66
C ALA A 140 -1.98 -5.83 4.68
N LEU A 141 -0.91 -6.57 4.37
CA LEU A 141 0.03 -6.24 3.33
C LEU A 141 -0.56 -6.51 1.93
N CYS A 142 -0.05 -5.79 0.93
CA CYS A 142 -0.31 -6.12 -0.46
C CYS A 142 0.82 -7.01 -0.99
N HIS A 143 0.58 -8.31 -1.13
CA HIS A 143 1.55 -9.17 -1.82
C HIS A 143 1.38 -9.07 -3.34
N PHE A 144 2.38 -9.53 -4.08
CA PHE A 144 2.41 -9.56 -5.54
C PHE A 144 1.15 -10.24 -6.11
N ALA A 145 0.66 -11.29 -5.46
CA ALA A 145 -0.56 -11.97 -5.88
C ALA A 145 -1.81 -11.08 -5.82
N GLN A 146 -2.02 -10.31 -4.74
CA GLN A 146 -3.12 -9.34 -4.64
C GLN A 146 -2.93 -8.20 -5.63
N TRP A 147 -1.71 -7.65 -5.74
CA TRP A 147 -1.42 -6.61 -6.71
C TRP A 147 -1.73 -7.06 -8.14
N MET A 148 -1.33 -8.30 -8.51
CA MET A 148 -1.64 -8.88 -9.82
C MET A 148 -3.15 -9.02 -10.07
N GLN A 149 -3.95 -9.36 -9.06
CA GLN A 149 -5.41 -9.43 -9.19
C GLN A 149 -6.03 -8.05 -9.45
N ILE A 150 -5.57 -7.03 -8.72
CA ILE A 150 -6.03 -5.65 -8.91
C ILE A 150 -5.60 -5.14 -10.29
N TYR A 151 -4.33 -5.33 -10.67
CA TYR A 151 -3.76 -4.88 -11.93
C TYR A 151 -4.39 -5.56 -13.16
N SER A 152 -4.41 -6.89 -13.19
CA SER A 152 -4.79 -7.64 -14.40
C SER A 152 -6.29 -7.85 -14.55
N ARG A 153 -7.03 -7.95 -13.44
CA ARG A 153 -8.45 -8.28 -13.44
C ARG A 153 -9.35 -7.15 -12.93
N GLY A 154 -8.77 -6.09 -12.40
CA GLY A 154 -9.54 -5.05 -11.70
C GLY A 154 -10.29 -5.60 -10.48
N VAL A 155 -9.90 -6.76 -9.96
CA VAL A 155 -10.54 -7.39 -8.80
C VAL A 155 -10.01 -6.70 -7.56
N MET A 156 -10.88 -5.91 -6.94
CA MET A 156 -10.60 -5.17 -5.72
C MET A 156 -11.22 -5.91 -4.53
N PRO A 157 -10.61 -5.81 -3.33
CA PRO A 157 -11.27 -6.30 -2.12
C PRO A 157 -12.66 -5.67 -1.94
N SER A 158 -13.61 -6.42 -1.39
CA SER A 158 -14.99 -5.95 -1.14
C SER A 158 -15.14 -5.04 0.10
N VAL A 159 -14.05 -4.85 0.85
CA VAL A 159 -14.02 -4.10 2.10
C VAL A 159 -14.10 -2.59 1.87
N THR A 160 -14.78 -1.89 2.77
CA THR A 160 -14.91 -0.43 2.78
C THR A 160 -14.25 0.18 4.02
N LEU A 161 -13.84 1.44 3.95
CA LEU A 161 -13.28 2.14 5.13
C LEU A 161 -14.29 2.23 6.28
N ASP A 162 -15.58 2.35 5.98
CA ASP A 162 -16.61 2.44 7.02
C ASP A 162 -16.74 1.16 7.84
N GLN A 163 -16.50 -0.01 7.23
CA GLN A 163 -16.41 -1.29 7.94
C GLN A 163 -15.18 -1.33 8.85
N LEU A 164 -14.03 -0.84 8.38
CA LEU A 164 -12.77 -0.93 9.11
C LEU A 164 -12.61 0.12 10.22
N ARG A 165 -13.20 1.32 10.05
CA ARG A 165 -13.00 2.46 10.96
C ARG A 165 -13.29 2.17 12.43
N ARG A 166 -14.24 1.27 12.70
CA ARG A 166 -14.71 0.91 14.04
C ARG A 166 -13.89 -0.19 14.71
N GLN A 167 -12.97 -0.79 13.98
CA GLN A 167 -12.09 -1.84 14.47
C GLN A 167 -10.89 -1.24 15.21
N ASN A 168 -10.31 -2.01 16.12
CA ASN A 168 -8.99 -1.71 16.66
C ASN A 168 -7.93 -2.00 15.60
N VAL A 169 -6.79 -1.32 15.67
CA VAL A 169 -5.63 -1.62 14.83
C VAL A 169 -5.22 -3.09 15.07
N HIS A 170 -4.97 -3.82 13.98
CA HIS A 170 -4.68 -5.27 13.95
C HIS A 170 -5.87 -6.21 14.14
N ASP A 171 -7.10 -5.71 14.22
CA ASP A 171 -8.28 -6.59 14.22
C ASP A 171 -8.36 -7.41 12.91
N PRO A 172 -8.77 -8.69 13.00
CA PRO A 172 -9.01 -9.52 11.82
C PRO A 172 -10.17 -8.99 11.00
N LEU A 173 -10.14 -9.19 9.69
CA LEU A 173 -11.29 -8.95 8.83
C LEU A 173 -12.38 -9.98 9.13
N GLU A 174 -13.59 -9.51 9.38
CA GLU A 174 -14.76 -10.38 9.47
C GLU A 174 -14.97 -11.05 8.11
N ARG A 175 -14.90 -12.39 8.06
CA ARG A 175 -15.29 -13.13 6.86
C ARG A 175 -16.80 -13.00 6.71
N ASP A 176 -17.23 -12.58 5.53
CA ASP A 176 -18.65 -12.52 5.19
C ASP A 176 -19.26 -13.92 5.41
N GLN A 177 -20.24 -14.04 6.31
CA GLN A 177 -20.83 -15.33 6.69
C GLN A 177 -21.70 -15.95 5.57
N SER A 178 -21.68 -15.35 4.37
CA SER A 178 -22.45 -15.76 3.21
C SER A 178 -21.90 -17.01 2.51
N ASP A 179 -20.62 -17.36 2.69
CA ASP A 179 -20.01 -18.56 2.08
C ASP A 179 -20.17 -19.84 2.92
N ALA A 180 -20.63 -19.74 4.17
CA ALA A 180 -20.87 -20.90 5.04
C ALA A 180 -22.23 -21.58 4.80
N ALA A 181 -23.10 -20.98 3.96
CA ALA A 181 -24.43 -21.52 3.65
C ALA A 181 -24.48 -22.35 2.36
N ALA A 182 -23.34 -22.57 1.69
CA ALA A 182 -23.27 -23.27 0.40
C ALA A 182 -22.41 -24.56 0.42
N ALA A 183 -22.13 -25.12 1.61
CA ALA A 183 -21.44 -26.42 1.76
C ALA A 183 -22.37 -27.48 2.35
#